data_AF-A0AAQ0B4L9-F1
#
_entry.id   AF-A0AAQ0B4L9-F1
#
_cell.length_a   1.000
_cell.length_b   1.000
_cell.length_c   1.000
_cell.angle_alpha   90.00
_cell.angle_beta   90.00
_cell.angle_gamma   90.00
#
_symmetry.space_group_name_H-M   'P 1'
#
loop_
_entity.id
_entity.type
_entity.pdbx_description
1 polymer ?
#
loop_
_entity_poly.entity_id
_entity_poly.type
_entity_poly.pdbx_seq_one_letter_code
_entity_poly.pdbx_strand_id
1 'polypeptide(L)'
;MYHSIFASEVIELEGNIEENNIKILAALNKFAEGSVKFSKKTKGFKYHYTNPWYSRYSFDIYLGEFAKRDNVSIIRIEAPKYGMEKSFRNYFKEELQKKDAMGVGSATTTTPEDKIEKLEKKSHIISQGLNLISPALSVIYNSHKSPVYTSSDTLMRSSFYLLSDLLIGGLAYYFAMNNNDKKSMMDNLLNKEGPSGNVFETKYGGVVIAALVIPRLYRMAGAVEDTTTHNRLLELSYTFKY
;
A
#
# COMPACT_ATOMS: atom_id res chain seq x y z
N MET A 1 -3.46 21.85 -9.71
CA MET A 1 -4.27 20.99 -8.82
C MET A 1 -3.30 20.06 -8.10
N TYR A 2 -2.86 20.42 -6.89
CA TYR A 2 -1.92 19.59 -6.12
C TYR A 2 -2.72 18.42 -5.54
N HIS A 3 -2.52 17.22 -6.09
CA HIS A 3 -3.05 16.00 -5.49
C HIS A 3 -2.34 15.76 -4.15
N SER A 4 -3.12 15.58 -3.08
CA SER A 4 -2.60 15.11 -1.79
C SER A 4 -1.86 13.78 -2.03
N ILE A 5 -0.67 13.65 -1.45
CA ILE A 5 0.15 12.41 -1.51
C ILE A 5 -0.59 11.24 -0.83
N PHE A 6 -1.56 11.57 0.04
CA PHE A 6 -2.45 10.63 0.70
C PHE A 6 -3.87 10.78 0.16
N ALA A 7 -4.48 9.64 -0.11
CA ALA A 7 -5.92 9.57 -0.34
C ALA A 7 -6.63 9.88 0.98
N SER A 8 -7.70 10.69 0.96
CA SER A 8 -8.53 10.94 2.13
C SER A 8 -10.03 10.68 1.91
N GLU A 9 -10.65 9.98 2.87
CA GLU A 9 -12.09 9.77 3.00
C GLU A 9 -12.62 10.38 4.30
N VAL A 10 -13.90 10.77 4.32
CA VAL A 10 -14.55 11.37 5.49
C VAL A 10 -15.86 10.68 5.78
N ILE A 11 -16.13 10.42 7.06
CA ILE A 11 -17.37 9.80 7.56
C ILE A 11 -17.93 10.66 8.69
N GLU A 12 -19.24 10.86 8.68
CA GLU A 12 -19.97 11.42 9.81
C GLU A 12 -20.47 10.28 10.70
N LEU A 13 -20.28 10.44 12.01
CA LEU A 13 -20.78 9.54 13.03
C LEU A 13 -21.64 10.31 14.02
N GLU A 14 -22.86 9.82 14.23
CA GLU A 14 -23.72 10.29 15.30
C GLU A 14 -23.15 9.86 16.66
N GLY A 15 -23.36 10.68 17.69
CA GLY A 15 -22.95 10.43 19.06
C GLY A 15 -21.81 11.32 19.55
N ASN A 16 -21.52 11.18 20.85
CA ASN A 16 -20.47 11.93 21.52
C ASN A 16 -19.09 11.49 21.00
N ILE A 17 -18.16 12.46 20.87
CA ILE A 17 -16.81 12.17 20.40
C ILE A 17 -16.05 11.18 21.30
N GLU A 18 -16.28 11.19 22.61
CA GLU A 18 -15.58 10.30 23.54
C GLU A 18 -16.06 8.85 23.39
N GLU A 19 -17.36 8.65 23.18
CA GLU A 19 -17.92 7.33 22.88
C GLU A 19 -17.42 6.82 21.54
N ASN A 20 -17.46 7.67 20.51
CA ASN A 20 -16.97 7.33 19.19
C ASN A 20 -15.47 7.08 19.19
N ASN A 21 -14.70 7.79 20.00
CA ASN A 21 -13.27 7.55 20.20
C ASN A 21 -13.00 6.13 20.70
N ILE A 22 -13.74 5.66 21.71
CA ILE A 22 -13.63 4.29 22.24
C ILE A 22 -14.02 3.27 21.16
N LYS A 23 -15.11 3.51 20.41
CA LYS A 23 -15.56 2.61 19.33
C LYS A 23 -14.50 2.50 18.21
N ILE A 24 -13.93 3.63 17.79
CA ILE A 24 -12.89 3.69 16.74
C ILE A 24 -11.62 2.98 17.22
N LEU A 25 -11.19 3.24 18.46
CA LEU A 25 -10.02 2.58 19.03
C LEU A 25 -10.23 1.06 19.11
N ALA A 26 -11.43 0.60 19.48
CA ALA A 26 -11.75 -0.82 19.50
C ALA A 26 -11.73 -1.44 18.08
N ALA A 27 -12.30 -0.76 17.08
CA ALA A 27 -12.24 -1.21 15.69
C ALA A 27 -10.80 -1.24 15.17
N LEU A 28 -10.00 -0.22 15.47
CA LEU A 28 -8.58 -0.18 15.09
C LEU A 28 -7.77 -1.29 15.74
N ASN A 29 -7.98 -1.58 17.01
CA ASN A 29 -7.30 -2.69 17.69
C ASN A 29 -7.75 -4.04 17.15
N LYS A 30 -9.02 -4.19 16.74
CA LYS A 30 -9.50 -5.38 16.03
C LYS A 30 -8.83 -5.51 14.67
N PHE A 31 -8.58 -4.41 13.96
CA PHE A 31 -7.95 -4.44 12.65
C PHE A 31 -6.44 -4.71 12.72
N ALA A 32 -5.72 -3.90 13.49
CA ALA A 32 -4.25 -3.84 13.56
C ALA A 32 -3.76 -3.96 15.01
N GLU A 33 -4.02 -5.12 15.61
CA GLU A 33 -3.67 -5.41 17.00
C GLU A 33 -2.20 -5.10 17.31
N GLY A 34 -1.96 -4.38 18.42
CA GLY A 34 -0.62 -3.99 18.87
C GLY A 34 0.11 -2.96 18.00
N SER A 35 -0.50 -2.52 16.89
CA SER A 35 0.11 -1.60 15.92
C SER A 35 -0.55 -0.21 15.91
N VAL A 36 -1.58 0.01 16.74
CA VAL A 36 -2.27 1.30 16.87
C VAL A 36 -1.48 2.21 17.82
N LYS A 37 -1.22 3.44 17.38
CA LYS A 37 -0.51 4.47 18.15
C LYS A 37 -1.29 5.77 18.14
N PHE A 38 -1.45 6.37 19.32
CA PHE A 38 -1.95 7.74 19.42
C PHE A 38 -0.86 8.76 19.05
N SER A 39 -1.22 9.75 18.24
CA SER A 39 -0.32 10.80 17.76
C SER A 39 -0.79 12.18 18.21
N LYS A 40 0.15 13.01 18.65
CA LYS A 40 -0.11 14.41 19.03
C LYS A 40 -0.28 15.33 17.81
N LYS A 41 0.03 14.86 16.60
CA LYS A 41 -0.03 15.65 15.35
C LYS A 41 -1.42 15.59 14.74
N THR A 42 -2.42 16.15 15.41
CA THR A 42 -3.83 15.91 15.08
C THR A 42 -4.37 16.72 13.89
N LYS A 43 -3.59 17.62 13.28
CA LYS A 43 -4.04 18.50 12.18
C LYS A 43 -5.33 19.28 12.48
N GLY A 44 -5.58 19.62 13.75
CA GLY A 44 -6.78 20.32 14.21
C GLY A 44 -7.95 19.42 14.61
N PHE A 45 -7.81 18.10 14.50
CA PHE A 45 -8.76 17.13 15.06
C PHE A 45 -8.48 16.90 16.57
N LYS A 46 -9.43 16.31 17.29
CA LYS A 46 -9.29 16.03 18.73
C LYS A 46 -8.40 14.81 18.97
N TYR A 47 -8.58 13.77 18.15
CA TYR A 47 -7.81 12.52 18.23
C TYR A 47 -7.15 12.19 16.89
N HIS A 48 -5.97 11.59 16.94
CA HIS A 48 -5.26 11.04 15.78
C HIS A 48 -4.65 9.69 16.13
N TYR A 49 -5.06 8.66 15.40
CA TYR A 49 -4.52 7.32 15.45
C TYR A 49 -3.73 7.02 14.18
N THR A 50 -2.53 6.50 14.38
CA THR A 50 -1.61 6.13 13.32
C THR A 50 -0.94 4.80 13.69
N ASN A 51 0.03 4.37 12.90
CA ASN A 51 0.83 3.19 13.17
C ASN A 51 2.34 3.52 13.21
N PRO A 52 3.16 2.72 13.89
CA PRO A 52 4.61 2.82 13.78
C PRO A 52 5.10 2.61 12.34
N TRP A 53 6.27 3.15 12.02
CA TRP A 53 6.87 3.04 10.68
C TRP A 53 7.19 1.60 10.25
N TYR A 54 7.35 0.68 11.22
CA TYR A 54 7.61 -0.75 11.00
C TYR A 54 6.33 -1.60 10.99
N SER A 55 5.16 -0.98 11.14
CA SER A 55 3.87 -1.67 11.10
C SER A 55 3.63 -2.27 9.71
N ARG A 56 2.94 -3.42 9.68
CA ARG A 56 2.47 -4.07 8.45
C ARG A 56 1.17 -3.46 7.92
N TYR A 57 0.62 -2.49 8.63
CA TYR A 57 -0.55 -1.71 8.29
C TYR A 57 -0.17 -0.25 8.17
N SER A 58 -0.84 0.48 7.28
CA SER A 58 -0.64 1.92 7.08
C SER A 58 -1.99 2.63 7.08
N PHE A 59 -2.24 3.46 8.10
CA PHE A 59 -3.44 4.27 8.20
C PHE A 59 -3.20 5.50 9.08
N ASP A 60 -3.92 6.57 8.77
CA ASP A 60 -3.99 7.77 9.59
C ASP A 60 -5.46 8.14 9.80
N ILE A 61 -5.97 7.92 11.00
CA ILE A 61 -7.37 8.15 11.37
C ILE A 61 -7.46 9.34 12.30
N TYR A 62 -8.18 10.37 11.88
CA TYR A 62 -8.42 11.58 12.67
C TYR A 62 -9.89 11.63 13.08
N LEU A 63 -10.16 12.04 14.32
CA LEU A 63 -11.51 12.16 14.87
C LEU A 63 -11.70 13.55 15.48
N GLY A 64 -12.77 14.23 15.08
CA GLY A 64 -13.07 15.60 15.49
C GLY A 64 -14.57 15.82 15.67
N GLU A 65 -14.92 16.94 16.27
CA GLU A 65 -16.32 17.33 16.50
C GLU A 65 -16.84 18.13 15.31
N PHE A 66 -18.10 17.90 14.91
CA PHE A 66 -18.73 18.69 13.85
C PHE A 66 -19.23 20.02 14.44
N ALA A 67 -18.50 21.11 14.19
CA ALA A 67 -18.75 22.41 14.83
C ALA A 67 -20.17 23.00 14.66
N LYS A 68 -20.98 22.51 13.71
CA LYS A 68 -22.33 23.02 13.44
C LYS A 68 -23.47 22.12 13.96
N ARG A 69 -23.17 20.93 14.46
CA ARG A 69 -24.17 19.97 14.94
C ARG A 69 -23.68 19.33 16.22
N ASP A 70 -24.43 19.55 17.30
CA ASP A 70 -24.18 18.89 18.56
C ASP A 70 -24.36 17.38 18.39
N ASN A 71 -23.51 16.58 19.06
CA ASN A 71 -23.50 15.11 19.00
C ASN A 71 -23.26 14.51 17.60
N VAL A 72 -22.50 15.19 16.75
CA VAL A 72 -21.96 14.62 15.53
C VAL A 72 -20.44 14.74 15.55
N SER A 73 -19.77 13.62 15.27
CA SER A 73 -18.32 13.54 15.14
C SER A 73 -17.93 13.20 13.70
N ILE A 74 -16.77 13.67 13.27
CA ILE A 74 -16.22 13.43 11.94
C ILE A 74 -15.00 12.52 12.09
N ILE A 75 -14.99 11.43 11.33
CA ILE A 75 -13.78 10.67 11.07
C ILE A 75 -13.21 11.11 9.73
N ARG A 76 -11.94 11.47 9.70
CA ARG A 76 -11.14 11.55 8.48
C ARG A 76 -10.17 10.38 8.44
N ILE A 77 -10.19 9.65 7.33
CA ILE A 77 -9.35 8.50 7.06
C ILE A 77 -8.36 8.92 5.98
N GLU A 78 -7.08 8.86 6.27
CA GLU A 78 -6.00 9.03 5.30
C GLU A 78 -5.28 7.71 5.09
N ALA A 79 -5.00 7.38 3.83
CA ALA A 79 -4.29 6.16 3.45
C ALA A 79 -3.35 6.42 2.26
N PRO A 80 -2.29 5.62 2.09
CA PRO A 80 -1.37 5.77 0.96
C PRO A 80 -1.99 5.44 -0.41
N LYS A 81 -3.14 4.76 -0.45
CA LYS A 81 -3.80 4.24 -1.67
C LYS A 81 -5.29 4.59 -1.66
N TYR A 82 -5.85 4.98 -2.81
CA TYR A 82 -7.28 5.32 -2.94
C TYR A 82 -8.20 4.12 -2.65
N GLY A 83 -7.79 2.90 -3.00
CA GLY A 83 -8.57 1.71 -2.62
C GLY A 83 -8.58 1.47 -1.10
N MET A 84 -7.44 1.73 -0.46
CA MET A 84 -7.26 1.47 0.98
C MET A 84 -8.12 2.38 1.85
N GLU A 85 -8.21 3.67 1.56
CA GLU A 85 -9.10 4.59 2.29
C GLU A 85 -10.57 4.16 2.19
N LYS A 86 -11.03 3.72 1.01
CA LYS A 86 -12.40 3.29 0.78
C LYS A 86 -12.69 1.99 1.51
N SER A 87 -11.70 1.09 1.54
CA SER A 87 -11.75 -0.14 2.31
C SER A 87 -11.90 0.15 3.80
N PHE A 88 -11.05 1.04 4.35
CA PHE A 88 -11.14 1.46 5.74
C PHE A 88 -12.46 2.17 6.04
N ARG A 89 -12.92 3.02 5.14
CA ARG A 89 -14.19 3.72 5.29
C ARG A 89 -15.34 2.75 5.45
N ASN A 90 -15.42 1.78 4.55
CA ASN A 90 -16.49 0.80 4.57
C ASN A 90 -16.34 -0.14 5.79
N TYR A 91 -15.11 -0.52 6.17
CA TYR A 91 -14.80 -1.25 7.41
C TYR A 91 -15.34 -0.54 8.65
N PHE A 92 -15.04 0.75 8.82
CA PHE A 92 -15.57 1.52 9.95
C PHE A 92 -17.09 1.63 9.91
N LYS A 93 -17.70 1.85 8.74
CA LYS A 93 -19.17 1.87 8.63
C LYS A 93 -19.78 0.56 9.13
N GLU A 94 -19.27 -0.58 8.68
CA GLU A 94 -19.80 -1.86 9.14
C GLU A 94 -19.53 -2.15 10.61
N GLU A 95 -18.32 -1.94 11.12
CA GLU A 95 -18.01 -2.24 12.53
C GLU A 95 -18.76 -1.34 13.49
N LEU A 96 -18.95 -0.06 13.14
CA LEU A 96 -19.66 0.90 13.98
C LEU A 96 -21.17 0.68 13.93
N GLN A 97 -21.73 0.21 12.82
CA GLN A 97 -23.16 -0.13 12.69
C GLN A 97 -23.51 -1.52 13.23
N LYS A 98 -22.58 -2.50 13.18
CA LYS A 98 -22.81 -3.88 13.64
C LYS A 98 -23.13 -3.99 15.13
N LYS A 99 -22.75 -2.99 15.96
CA LYS A 99 -22.98 -3.03 17.41
C LYS A 99 -24.33 -2.45 17.88
N ASP A 100 -25.05 -1.73 17.03
CA ASP A 100 -26.42 -1.30 17.37
C ASP A 100 -27.43 -2.46 17.27
N ALA A 101 -27.01 -3.59 16.66
CA ALA A 101 -27.80 -4.80 16.49
C ALA A 101 -27.27 -5.99 17.30
N MET A 102 -26.84 -5.80 18.55
CA MET A 102 -26.56 -6.91 19.50
C MET A 102 -27.84 -7.63 19.99
N GLY A 103 -28.87 -7.71 19.15
CA GLY A 103 -29.94 -8.68 19.21
C GLY A 103 -29.73 -9.70 18.09
N VAL A 104 -29.77 -10.98 18.44
CA VAL A 104 -29.62 -12.15 17.56
C VAL A 104 -30.18 -11.93 16.15
N GLY A 105 -29.30 -11.99 15.15
CA GLY A 105 -29.63 -12.26 13.74
C GLY A 105 -30.09 -11.06 12.90
N SER A 106 -29.32 -10.73 11.87
CA SER A 106 -29.87 -10.65 10.51
C SER A 106 -28.71 -10.56 9.51
N ALA A 107 -28.56 -11.61 8.70
CA ALA A 107 -27.96 -11.43 7.38
C ALA A 107 -28.84 -10.42 6.66
N THR A 108 -28.36 -9.19 6.51
CA THR A 108 -29.07 -8.16 5.76
C THR A 108 -29.26 -8.68 4.34
N THR A 109 -30.51 -9.04 4.05
CA THR A 109 -31.16 -9.22 2.76
C THR A 109 -30.32 -8.74 1.58
N THR A 110 -29.66 -9.69 0.93
CA THR A 110 -29.06 -9.54 -0.39
C THR A 110 -30.18 -9.32 -1.41
N THR A 111 -30.26 -8.12 -1.98
CA THR A 111 -30.89 -7.92 -3.29
C THR A 111 -30.13 -8.74 -4.35
N PRO A 112 -30.81 -9.36 -5.34
CA PRO A 112 -30.23 -10.46 -6.14
C PRO A 112 -29.23 -10.08 -7.25
N GLU A 113 -28.71 -8.85 -7.31
CA GLU A 113 -27.96 -8.36 -8.49
C GLU A 113 -26.53 -7.85 -8.23
N ASP A 114 -26.04 -7.88 -6.99
CA ASP A 114 -24.67 -7.40 -6.70
C ASP A 114 -23.70 -8.59 -6.60
N LYS A 115 -22.77 -8.73 -7.56
CA LYS A 115 -21.68 -9.71 -7.49
C LYS A 115 -20.72 -9.36 -6.34
N ILE A 116 -21.02 -9.86 -5.15
CA ILE A 116 -20.09 -9.87 -4.01
C ILE A 116 -18.94 -10.81 -4.41
N GLU A 117 -17.83 -10.26 -4.90
CA GLU A 117 -16.64 -11.06 -5.18
C GLU A 117 -16.00 -11.51 -3.86
N LYS A 118 -15.94 -12.83 -3.66
CA LYS A 118 -15.29 -13.42 -2.49
C LYS A 118 -13.80 -13.08 -2.52
N LEU A 119 -13.32 -12.46 -1.45
CA LEU A 119 -11.88 -12.27 -1.24
C LEU A 119 -11.18 -13.63 -1.16
N GLU A 120 -10.01 -13.73 -1.78
CA GLU A 120 -9.16 -14.92 -1.74
C GLU A 120 -7.84 -14.59 -1.04
N LYS A 121 -7.35 -15.51 -0.22
CA LYS A 121 -6.10 -15.29 0.51
C LYS A 121 -4.94 -15.10 -0.47
N LYS A 122 -4.20 -14.01 -0.30
CA LYS A 122 -2.98 -13.73 -1.08
C LYS A 122 -1.75 -14.30 -0.38
N SER A 123 -0.80 -14.79 -1.19
CA SER A 123 0.44 -15.38 -0.71
C SER A 123 1.56 -14.35 -0.66
N HIS A 124 2.21 -14.22 0.50
CA HIS A 124 3.42 -13.41 0.64
C HIS A 124 4.55 -13.92 -0.25
N ILE A 125 4.67 -15.25 -0.43
CA ILE A 125 5.75 -15.86 -1.23
C ILE A 125 5.58 -15.48 -2.70
N ILE A 126 4.34 -15.54 -3.22
CA ILE A 126 4.07 -15.16 -4.61
C ILE A 126 4.29 -13.66 -4.81
N SER A 127 3.77 -12.84 -3.88
CA SER A 127 3.93 -11.37 -3.95
C SER A 127 5.40 -10.94 -3.94
N GLN A 128 6.22 -11.55 -3.08
CA GLN A 128 7.66 -11.26 -2.99
C GLN A 128 8.47 -11.89 -4.12
N GLY A 129 8.11 -13.10 -4.56
CA GLY A 129 8.75 -13.74 -5.70
C GLY A 129 8.56 -12.94 -6.99
N LEU A 130 7.34 -12.43 -7.21
CA LEU A 130 7.06 -11.52 -8.32
C LEU A 130 7.83 -10.20 -8.18
N ASN A 131 7.95 -9.65 -6.97
CA ASN A 131 8.73 -8.44 -6.72
C ASN A 131 10.22 -8.61 -7.10
N LEU A 132 10.79 -9.78 -6.80
CA LEU A 132 12.19 -10.09 -7.16
C LEU A 132 12.40 -10.05 -8.68
N ILE A 133 11.44 -10.57 -9.44
CA ILE A 133 11.45 -10.50 -10.91
C ILE A 133 11.24 -9.05 -11.35
N SER A 134 10.10 -8.47 -10.98
CA SER A 134 9.74 -7.07 -11.24
C SER A 134 8.75 -6.53 -10.19
N PRO A 135 9.05 -5.37 -9.59
CA PRO A 135 8.12 -4.69 -8.68
C PRO A 135 6.71 -4.46 -9.27
N ALA A 136 6.61 -4.24 -10.58
CA ALA A 136 5.33 -4.04 -11.27
C ALA A 136 4.43 -5.29 -11.25
N LEU A 137 5.00 -6.49 -11.41
CA LEU A 137 4.27 -7.75 -11.33
C LEU A 137 3.71 -7.99 -9.92
N SER A 138 4.49 -7.64 -8.90
CA SER A 138 4.03 -7.68 -7.52
C SER A 138 2.83 -6.75 -7.28
N VAL A 139 2.80 -5.56 -7.89
CA VAL A 139 1.64 -4.65 -7.82
C VAL A 139 0.41 -5.28 -8.47
N ILE A 140 0.55 -5.81 -9.68
CA ILE A 140 -0.56 -6.42 -10.42
C ILE A 140 -1.15 -7.61 -9.65
N TYR A 141 -0.29 -8.47 -9.09
CA TYR A 141 -0.75 -9.58 -8.25
C TYR A 141 -1.48 -9.10 -6.99
N ASN A 142 -0.95 -8.08 -6.30
CA ASN A 142 -1.56 -7.56 -5.08
C ASN A 142 -2.86 -6.80 -5.34
N SER A 143 -3.03 -6.19 -6.51
CA SER A 143 -4.23 -5.45 -6.87
C SER A 143 -5.36 -6.33 -7.38
N HIS A 144 -5.05 -7.45 -8.03
CA HIS A 144 -6.05 -8.35 -8.59
C HIS A 144 -7.07 -8.79 -7.52
N LYS A 145 -8.36 -8.49 -7.72
CA LYS A 145 -9.45 -8.75 -6.76
C LYS A 145 -9.17 -8.21 -5.34
N SER A 146 -8.54 -7.04 -5.23
CA SER A 146 -8.19 -6.45 -3.94
C SER A 146 -8.90 -5.11 -3.70
N PRO A 147 -9.63 -4.93 -2.59
CA PRO A 147 -10.28 -3.66 -2.24
C PRO A 147 -9.27 -2.55 -1.95
N VAL A 148 -8.05 -2.93 -1.60
CA VAL A 148 -6.96 -2.03 -1.23
C VAL A 148 -6.45 -1.23 -2.45
N TYR A 149 -6.82 -1.65 -3.67
CA TYR A 149 -6.42 -1.03 -4.93
C TYR A 149 -7.62 -0.62 -5.78
N THR A 150 -7.52 0.55 -6.39
CA THR A 150 -8.35 0.88 -7.56
C THR A 150 -7.65 0.48 -8.85
N SER A 151 -8.38 0.40 -9.97
CA SER A 151 -7.79 0.17 -11.29
C SER A 151 -6.78 1.27 -11.66
N SER A 152 -7.08 2.52 -11.26
CA SER A 152 -6.17 3.66 -11.46
C SER A 152 -4.90 3.53 -10.61
N ASP A 153 -5.02 3.18 -9.31
CA ASP A 153 -3.87 2.93 -8.44
C ASP A 153 -2.96 1.83 -9.02
N THR A 154 -3.58 0.77 -9.53
CA THR A 154 -2.87 -0.36 -10.13
C THR A 154 -2.04 0.12 -11.31
N LEU A 155 -2.68 0.76 -12.28
CA LEU A 155 -2.03 1.21 -13.51
C LEU A 155 -0.93 2.24 -13.22
N MET A 156 -1.20 3.22 -12.34
CA MET A 156 -0.23 4.24 -12.00
C MET A 156 0.99 3.63 -11.32
N ARG A 157 0.79 2.76 -10.32
CA ARG A 157 1.90 2.17 -9.55
C ARG A 157 2.66 1.14 -10.37
N SER A 158 1.99 0.28 -11.13
CA SER A 158 2.67 -0.68 -12.01
C SER A 158 3.50 0.03 -13.08
N SER A 159 2.95 1.08 -13.70
CA SER A 159 3.67 1.88 -14.69
C SER A 159 4.85 2.61 -14.06
N PHE A 160 4.68 3.20 -12.87
CA PHE A 160 5.75 3.86 -12.15
C PHE A 160 6.93 2.91 -11.88
N TYR A 161 6.65 1.71 -11.38
CA TYR A 161 7.69 0.71 -11.13
C TYR A 161 8.35 0.22 -12.42
N LEU A 162 7.58 -0.02 -13.47
CA LEU A 162 8.11 -0.45 -14.77
C LEU A 162 9.02 0.62 -15.38
N LEU A 163 8.59 1.88 -15.38
CA LEU A 163 9.38 3.00 -15.88
C LEU A 163 10.62 3.25 -15.01
N SER A 164 10.49 3.13 -13.69
CA SER A 164 11.62 3.29 -12.78
C SER A 164 12.68 2.20 -13.00
N ASP A 165 12.27 0.94 -13.16
CA ASP A 165 13.19 -0.17 -13.47
C ASP A 165 13.90 0.05 -14.82
N LEU A 166 13.18 0.48 -15.85
CA LEU A 166 13.76 0.78 -17.17
C LEU A 166 14.72 1.97 -17.13
N LEU A 167 14.35 3.06 -16.45
CA LEU A 167 15.17 4.26 -16.34
C LEU A 167 16.41 4.02 -15.49
N ILE A 168 16.24 3.52 -14.27
CA ILE A 168 17.33 3.30 -13.32
C ILE A 168 18.27 2.21 -13.86
N GLY A 169 17.70 1.09 -14.33
CA GLY A 169 18.48 0.01 -14.93
C GLY A 169 19.18 0.43 -16.23
N GLY A 170 18.47 1.14 -17.12
CA GLY A 170 19.02 1.63 -18.39
C GLY A 170 20.12 2.67 -18.21
N LEU A 171 19.94 3.64 -17.29
CA LEU A 171 20.97 4.64 -16.98
C LEU A 171 22.18 4.00 -16.30
N ALA A 172 21.97 3.06 -15.38
CA ALA A 172 23.08 2.35 -14.74
C ALA A 172 23.85 1.48 -15.75
N TYR A 173 23.14 0.79 -16.65
CA TYR A 173 23.75 0.01 -17.73
C TYR A 173 24.56 0.91 -18.67
N TYR A 174 23.99 2.03 -19.11
CA TYR A 174 24.67 3.00 -19.96
C TYR A 174 25.91 3.58 -19.28
N PHE A 175 25.79 3.98 -18.01
CA PHE A 175 26.89 4.49 -17.21
C PHE A 175 28.01 3.46 -17.08
N ALA A 176 27.68 2.21 -16.73
CA ALA A 176 28.66 1.15 -16.60
C ALA A 176 29.36 0.89 -17.93
N MET A 177 28.61 0.76 -19.03
CA MET A 177 29.17 0.50 -20.35
C MET A 177 30.07 1.65 -20.86
N ASN A 178 29.70 2.90 -20.61
CA ASN A 178 30.50 4.04 -21.08
C ASN A 178 31.79 4.26 -20.27
N ASN A 179 31.78 3.89 -18.99
CA ASN A 179 32.94 4.02 -18.10
C ASN A 179 33.78 2.74 -17.99
N ASN A 180 33.39 1.67 -18.70
CA ASN A 180 34.21 0.48 -18.80
C ASN A 180 35.49 0.76 -19.59
N ASP A 181 36.58 0.11 -19.19
CA ASP A 181 37.84 0.21 -19.89
C ASP A 181 37.64 -0.25 -21.33
N LYS A 182 37.91 0.63 -22.28
CA LYS A 182 37.86 0.30 -23.71
C LYS A 182 39.23 -0.25 -24.10
N LYS A 183 39.26 -1.32 -24.92
CA LYS A 183 40.53 -1.81 -25.48
C LYS A 183 41.29 -0.68 -26.15
N SER A 184 42.57 -0.51 -25.80
CA SER A 184 43.46 0.38 -26.54
C SER A 184 43.77 -0.21 -27.92
N MET A 185 44.08 0.65 -28.90
CA MET A 185 44.48 0.23 -30.25
C MET A 185 45.69 -0.73 -30.22
N MET A 186 46.57 -0.56 -29.22
CA MET A 186 47.73 -1.43 -29.01
C MET A 186 47.37 -2.81 -28.43
N ASP A 187 46.34 -2.90 -27.58
CA ASP A 187 45.87 -4.19 -27.04
C ASP A 187 45.13 -5.01 -28.11
N ASN A 188 44.50 -4.34 -29.08
CA ASN A 188 43.98 -4.98 -30.29
C ASN A 188 45.11 -5.51 -31.18
N LEU A 189 46.19 -4.75 -31.34
CA LEU A 189 47.36 -5.20 -32.10
C LEU A 189 48.06 -6.42 -31.48
N LEU A 190 48.08 -6.51 -30.15
CA LEU A 190 48.67 -7.63 -29.39
C LEU A 190 47.69 -8.78 -29.14
N ASN A 191 46.51 -8.75 -29.74
CA ASN A 191 45.46 -9.77 -29.63
C ASN A 191 45.13 -10.17 -28.17
N LYS A 192 45.26 -9.22 -27.22
CA LYS A 192 44.91 -9.48 -25.81
C LYS A 192 43.40 -9.61 -25.66
N GLU A 193 42.94 -10.51 -24.79
CA GLU A 193 41.53 -10.57 -24.42
C GLU A 193 41.08 -9.23 -23.81
N GLY A 194 39.95 -8.72 -24.27
CA GLY A 194 39.42 -7.45 -23.79
C GLY A 194 38.69 -7.61 -22.46
N PRO A 195 38.41 -6.50 -21.76
CA PRO A 195 37.48 -6.55 -20.65
C PRO A 195 36.15 -7.15 -21.12
N SER A 196 35.54 -7.98 -20.26
CA SER A 196 34.31 -8.69 -20.54
C SER A 196 33.22 -7.75 -21.07
N GLY A 197 32.54 -8.14 -22.15
CA GLY A 197 31.35 -7.43 -22.65
C GLY A 197 30.17 -7.52 -21.69
N ASN A 198 30.28 -8.33 -20.63
CA ASN A 198 29.29 -8.46 -19.58
C ASN A 198 29.39 -7.28 -18.60
N VAL A 199 28.35 -6.43 -18.57
CA VAL A 199 28.28 -5.24 -17.70
C VAL A 199 28.32 -5.60 -16.21
N PHE A 200 27.97 -6.84 -15.84
CA PHE A 200 28.04 -7.30 -14.45
C PHE A 200 29.46 -7.61 -13.97
N GLU A 201 30.39 -7.88 -14.89
CA GLU A 201 31.78 -8.24 -14.56
C GLU A 201 32.71 -7.03 -14.56
N THR A 202 32.18 -5.85 -14.88
CA THR A 202 33.01 -4.66 -15.01
C THR A 202 33.15 -3.90 -13.70
N LYS A 203 34.09 -2.93 -13.67
CA LYS A 203 34.37 -2.09 -12.50
C LYS A 203 33.11 -1.45 -11.89
N TYR A 204 32.09 -1.19 -12.71
CA TYR A 204 30.83 -0.57 -12.29
C TYR A 204 29.64 -1.53 -12.26
N GLY A 205 29.86 -2.85 -12.38
CA GLY A 205 28.79 -3.86 -12.31
C GLY A 205 27.98 -3.78 -11.01
N GLY A 206 28.62 -3.41 -9.90
CA GLY A 206 27.94 -3.15 -8.63
C GLY A 206 26.90 -2.03 -8.69
N VAL A 207 27.10 -1.00 -9.52
CA VAL A 207 26.12 0.09 -9.71
C VAL A 207 24.87 -0.43 -10.43
N VAL A 208 25.05 -1.30 -11.42
CA VAL A 208 23.94 -1.95 -12.13
C VAL A 208 23.16 -2.89 -11.21
N ILE A 209 23.86 -3.66 -10.37
CA ILE A 209 23.22 -4.51 -9.36
C ILE A 209 22.43 -3.66 -8.36
N ALA A 210 23.02 -2.59 -7.82
CA ALA A 210 22.34 -1.70 -6.88
C ALA A 210 21.10 -1.05 -7.50
N ALA A 211 21.21 -0.60 -8.76
CA ALA A 211 20.12 -0.03 -9.55
C ALA A 211 18.93 -1.01 -9.70
N LEU A 212 19.20 -2.31 -9.84
CA LEU A 212 18.16 -3.34 -9.86
C LEU A 212 17.62 -3.66 -8.47
N VAL A 213 18.46 -3.69 -7.43
CA VAL A 213 18.05 -4.13 -6.09
C VAL A 213 17.22 -3.08 -5.35
N ILE A 214 17.54 -1.79 -5.47
CA ILE A 214 16.89 -0.71 -4.70
C ILE A 214 15.37 -0.66 -4.91
N PRO A 215 14.83 -0.63 -6.15
CA PRO A 215 13.38 -0.64 -6.37
C PRO A 215 12.67 -1.85 -5.74
N ARG A 216 13.33 -3.01 -5.75
CA ARG A 216 12.80 -4.27 -5.20
C ARG A 216 12.73 -4.24 -3.68
N LEU A 217 13.77 -3.71 -3.02
CA LEU A 217 13.77 -3.49 -1.56
C LEU A 217 12.69 -2.50 -1.14
N TYR A 218 12.53 -1.39 -1.87
CA TYR A 218 11.48 -0.42 -1.61
C TYR A 218 10.08 -1.05 -1.75
N ARG A 219 9.85 -1.79 -2.84
CA ARG A 219 8.57 -2.46 -3.09
C ARG A 219 8.27 -3.57 -2.08
N MET A 220 9.29 -4.24 -1.53
CA MET A 220 9.15 -5.34 -0.58
C MET A 220 8.30 -4.94 0.64
N ALA A 221 8.55 -3.75 1.21
CA ALA A 221 7.76 -3.23 2.33
C ALA A 221 6.29 -3.03 1.96
N GLY A 222 6.04 -2.37 0.82
CA GLY A 222 4.67 -2.21 0.32
C GLY A 222 4.00 -3.54 0.00
N ALA A 223 4.74 -4.55 -0.46
CA ALA A 223 4.18 -5.84 -0.84
C ALA A 223 3.73 -6.64 0.38
N VAL A 224 4.49 -6.53 1.48
CA VAL A 224 4.04 -7.02 2.79
C VAL A 224 2.75 -6.32 3.18
N GLU A 225 2.74 -4.98 3.21
CA GLU A 225 1.59 -4.16 3.61
C GLU A 225 0.31 -4.49 2.83
N ASP A 226 0.41 -4.57 1.50
CA ASP A 226 -0.72 -4.90 0.62
C ASP A 226 -1.32 -6.27 0.97
N THR A 227 -0.44 -7.26 1.13
CA THR A 227 -0.83 -8.66 1.34
C THR A 227 -1.42 -8.84 2.74
N THR A 228 -0.81 -8.25 3.77
CA THR A 228 -1.35 -8.30 5.15
C THR A 228 -2.67 -7.56 5.26
N THR A 229 -2.80 -6.37 4.68
CA THR A 229 -4.05 -5.60 4.72
C THR A 229 -5.17 -6.36 4.02
N HIS A 230 -4.90 -6.89 2.83
CA HIS A 230 -5.87 -7.70 2.08
C HIS A 230 -6.33 -8.93 2.88
N ASN A 231 -5.39 -9.71 3.39
CA ASN A 231 -5.70 -10.92 4.16
C ASN A 231 -6.43 -10.59 5.47
N ARG A 232 -6.13 -9.45 6.09
CA ARG A 232 -6.83 -9.02 7.30
C ARG A 232 -8.28 -8.63 7.01
N LEU A 233 -8.54 -7.92 5.92
CA LEU A 233 -9.91 -7.63 5.47
C LEU A 233 -10.69 -8.92 5.17
N LEU A 234 -10.03 -9.91 4.55
CA LEU A 234 -10.59 -11.24 4.34
C LEU A 234 -10.92 -11.96 5.67
N GLU A 235 -10.00 -11.98 6.64
CA GLU A 235 -10.20 -12.61 7.95
C GLU A 235 -11.37 -11.99 8.71
N LEU A 236 -11.54 -10.68 8.60
CA LEU A 236 -12.66 -9.94 9.18
C LEU A 236 -13.98 -10.16 8.40
N SER A 237 -13.97 -11.05 7.40
CA SER A 237 -15.09 -11.37 6.52
C SER A 237 -15.70 -10.13 5.87
N TYR A 238 -14.85 -9.16 5.55
CA TYR A 238 -15.28 -7.89 5.00
C TYR A 238 -15.64 -8.04 3.52
N THR A 239 -16.88 -7.73 3.16
CA THR A 239 -17.30 -7.69 1.75
C THR A 239 -17.06 -6.30 1.20
N PHE A 240 -16.39 -6.22 0.05
CA PHE A 240 -16.11 -4.95 -0.61
C PHE A 240 -16.90 -4.82 -1.91
N LYS A 241 -17.23 -3.58 -2.27
CA LYS A 241 -17.87 -3.20 -3.52
C LYS A 241 -16.89 -2.35 -4.32
N TYR A 242 -16.80 -2.56 -5.63
CA TYR A 242 -16.04 -1.68 -6.54
C TYR A 242 -16.87 -0.47 -6.94
#